data_AF-A0A929VAL9-F1
#
_entry.id   AF-A0A929VAL9-F1
#
_cell.length_a   1.000
_cell.length_b   1.000
_cell.length_c   1.000
_cell.angle_alpha   90.00
_cell.angle_beta   90.00
_cell.angle_gamma   90.00
#
_symmetry.space_group_name_H-M   'P 1'
#
loop_
_entity.id
_entity.type
_entity.pdbx_description
1 polymer ?
#
loop_
_entity_poly.entity_id
_entity_poly.type
_entity_poly.pdbx_seq_one_letter_code
_entity_poly.pdbx_strand_id
1 'polypeptide(L)'
;MITKRFERELEKLGAFEISFDMLKLSEKNEKHLKFLNAGRGNPNWINTLGRLAFARLMEFGVSECKRTVDKGDLAGYVDSNGIEERYNAFLNRDDEVDVFLKKIVEYSVDHLDLDKKSLILELTNGIIGNNYPVPSRCLENTEHIINAFLQSILYG
;
A
#
# COMPACT_ATOMS: atom_id res chain seq x y z
N MET A 1 -13.07 28.24 32.68
CA MET A 1 -14.17 27.32 33.03
C MET A 1 -14.67 26.73 31.73
N ILE A 2 -14.68 25.40 31.59
CA ILE A 2 -15.23 24.73 30.40
C ILE A 2 -16.74 25.00 30.38
N THR A 3 -17.27 25.48 29.25
CA THR A 3 -18.70 25.79 29.12
C THR A 3 -19.40 24.69 28.34
N LYS A 4 -20.68 24.41 28.64
CA LYS A 4 -21.49 23.46 27.87
C LYS A 4 -21.54 23.77 26.37
N ARG A 5 -21.37 25.04 26.00
CA ARG A 5 -21.26 25.46 24.60
C ARG A 5 -19.95 24.98 23.98
N PHE A 6 -18.84 25.07 24.70
CA PHE A 6 -17.54 24.58 24.24
C PHE A 6 -17.52 23.05 24.12
N GLU A 7 -18.09 22.33 25.08
CA GLU A 7 -18.23 20.86 25.00
C GLU A 7 -19.03 20.43 23.76
N ARG A 8 -20.17 21.08 23.48
CA ARG A 8 -20.99 20.80 22.29
C ARG A 8 -20.30 21.12 20.96
N GLU A 9 -19.35 22.06 20.93
CA GLU A 9 -18.54 22.30 19.73
C GLU A 9 -17.45 21.24 19.57
N LEU A 10 -16.86 20.74 20.66
CA LEU A 10 -15.91 19.63 20.62
C LEU A 10 -16.57 18.29 20.24
N GLU A 11 -17.80 18.03 20.67
CA GLU A 11 -18.57 16.82 20.30
C GLU A 11 -18.85 16.71 18.79
N LYS A 12 -18.76 17.83 18.06
CA LYS A 12 -18.92 17.85 16.59
C LYS A 12 -17.62 17.50 15.85
N LEU A 13 -16.48 17.53 16.53
CA LEU A 13 -15.18 17.27 15.92
C LEU A 13 -14.93 15.76 15.80
N GLY A 14 -14.35 15.36 14.67
CA GLY A 14 -13.85 14.00 14.50
C GLY A 14 -12.67 13.72 15.43
N ALA A 15 -12.42 12.44 15.75
CA ALA A 15 -11.29 12.03 16.58
C ALA A 15 -9.94 12.57 16.05
N PHE A 16 -9.79 12.69 14.73
CA PHE A 16 -8.61 13.28 14.09
C PHE A 16 -8.48 14.79 14.30
N GLU A 17 -9.59 15.52 14.23
CA GLU A 17 -9.60 16.97 14.43
C GLU A 17 -9.27 17.32 15.88
N ILE A 18 -9.87 16.58 16.82
CA ILE A 18 -9.54 16.68 18.25
C ILE A 18 -8.04 16.40 18.45
N SER A 19 -7.52 15.32 17.86
CA SER A 19 -6.09 14.95 17.97
C SER A 19 -5.16 16.03 17.43
N PHE A 20 -5.52 16.66 16.32
CA PHE A 20 -4.73 17.69 15.66
C PHE A 20 -4.73 19.01 16.45
N ASP A 21 -5.89 19.46 16.91
CA ASP A 21 -6.00 20.65 17.75
C ASP A 21 -5.30 20.44 19.10
N MET A 22 -5.37 19.23 19.62
CA MET A 22 -4.57 18.78 20.74
C MET A 22 -3.07 18.91 20.43
N LEU A 23 -2.58 18.34 19.33
CA LEU A 23 -1.16 18.42 18.96
C LEU A 23 -0.66 19.88 18.85
N LYS A 24 -1.44 20.79 18.25
CA LYS A 24 -1.14 22.24 18.21
C LYS A 24 -1.04 22.87 19.60
N LEU A 25 -1.90 22.48 20.53
CA LEU A 25 -1.84 22.93 21.93
C LEU A 25 -0.59 22.38 22.63
N SER A 26 -0.16 21.17 22.27
CA SER A 26 1.03 20.53 22.84
C SER A 26 2.33 21.23 22.45
N GLU A 27 2.42 21.78 21.25
CA GLU A 27 3.59 22.53 20.76
C GLU A 27 3.86 23.81 21.57
N LYS A 28 2.83 24.35 22.23
CA LYS A 28 2.90 25.56 23.08
C LYS A 28 2.85 25.24 24.57
N ASN A 29 3.08 23.99 24.96
CA ASN A 29 2.93 23.52 26.33
C ASN A 29 4.15 23.87 27.22
N GLU A 30 4.34 25.17 27.46
CA GLU A 30 5.38 25.70 28.37
C GLU A 30 5.28 25.16 29.81
N LYS A 31 4.10 24.63 30.19
CA LYS A 31 3.81 24.12 31.54
C LYS A 31 4.12 22.62 31.72
N HIS A 32 4.70 21.95 30.71
CA HIS A 32 5.03 20.52 30.74
C HIS A 32 3.88 19.61 31.18
N LEU A 33 2.63 19.99 30.91
CA LEU A 33 1.47 19.16 31.25
C LEU A 33 1.51 17.86 30.42
N LYS A 34 1.26 16.70 31.03
CA LYS A 34 1.20 15.42 30.28
C LYS A 34 0.15 15.54 29.17
N PHE A 35 0.61 15.40 27.94
CA PHE A 35 -0.20 15.63 26.75
C PHE A 35 -0.87 14.34 26.27
N LEU A 36 -2.17 14.40 25.97
CA LEU A 36 -2.90 13.32 25.32
C LEU A 36 -2.62 13.38 23.82
N ASN A 37 -1.48 12.85 23.38
CA ASN A 37 -1.39 12.35 22.01
C ASN A 37 -2.43 11.22 21.94
N ALA A 38 -3.33 11.20 20.96
CA ALA A 38 -4.64 10.53 20.96
C ALA A 38 -4.64 8.98 21.08
N GLY A 39 -3.94 8.43 22.06
CA GLY A 39 -3.73 7.01 22.29
C GLY A 39 -2.86 6.31 21.25
N ARG A 40 -2.30 7.01 20.25
CA ARG A 40 -1.54 6.40 19.14
C ARG A 40 -0.11 6.92 19.11
N GLY A 41 0.85 6.04 19.32
CA GLY A 41 2.28 6.31 19.10
C GLY A 41 2.68 5.97 17.67
N ASN A 42 3.32 6.90 16.96
CA ASN A 42 3.88 6.60 15.65
C ASN A 42 5.04 5.59 15.80
N PRO A 43 5.03 4.46 15.07
CA PRO A 43 6.14 3.52 15.11
C PRO A 43 7.46 4.17 14.69
N ASN A 44 8.57 3.83 15.36
CA ASN A 44 9.94 4.28 15.02
C ASN A 44 10.73 3.22 14.22
N TRP A 45 10.00 2.34 13.53
CA TRP A 45 10.52 1.22 12.74
C TRP A 45 9.64 1.02 11.51
N ILE A 46 10.22 0.47 10.44
CA ILE A 46 9.53 0.22 9.18
C ILE A 46 9.81 -1.20 8.68
N ASN A 47 8.88 -1.77 7.92
CA ASN A 47 9.12 -2.97 7.14
C ASN A 47 9.85 -2.58 5.84
N THR A 48 11.11 -2.99 5.71
CA THR A 48 11.97 -2.65 4.56
C THR A 48 11.67 -3.51 3.34
N LEU A 49 11.53 -4.83 3.51
CA LEU A 49 11.37 -5.78 2.41
C LEU A 49 10.13 -5.48 1.55
N GLY A 50 8.96 -5.27 2.15
CA GLY A 50 7.74 -4.96 1.40
C GLY A 50 7.82 -3.61 0.67
N ARG A 51 8.53 -2.62 1.25
CA ARG A 51 8.73 -1.31 0.62
C ARG A 51 9.68 -1.39 -0.57
N LEU A 52 10.77 -2.14 -0.44
CA LEU A 52 11.69 -2.38 -1.55
C LEU A 52 11.02 -3.18 -2.67
N ALA A 53 10.21 -4.19 -2.33
CA ALA A 53 9.43 -4.95 -3.31
C ALA A 53 8.44 -4.07 -4.07
N PHE A 54 7.79 -3.13 -3.40
CA PHE A 54 6.91 -2.13 -4.02
C PHE A 54 7.66 -1.25 -5.02
N ALA A 55 8.84 -0.74 -4.64
CA ALA A 55 9.70 0.05 -5.54
C ALA A 55 10.24 -0.78 -6.71
N ARG A 56 10.58 -2.04 -6.47
CA ARG A 56 11.09 -2.95 -7.50
C ARG A 56 10.01 -3.34 -8.51
N LEU A 57 8.78 -3.55 -8.05
CA LEU A 57 7.61 -3.75 -8.92
C LEU A 57 7.32 -2.49 -9.76
N MET A 58 7.57 -1.29 -9.22
CA MET A 58 7.46 -0.04 -9.98
C MET A 58 8.45 -0.01 -11.15
N GLU A 59 9.70 -0.41 -10.92
CA GLU A 59 10.70 -0.51 -12.00
C GLU A 59 10.25 -1.49 -13.10
N PHE A 60 9.72 -2.65 -12.71
CA PHE A 60 9.14 -3.59 -13.65
C PHE A 60 8.00 -2.96 -14.46
N GLY A 61 7.02 -2.33 -13.80
CA GLY A 61 5.88 -1.71 -14.47
C GLY A 61 6.29 -0.59 -15.44
N VAL A 62 7.26 0.25 -15.07
CA VAL A 62 7.79 1.28 -15.99
C VAL A 62 8.47 0.61 -17.19
N SER A 63 9.23 -0.46 -16.98
CA SER A 63 9.84 -1.21 -18.08
C SER A 63 8.79 -1.80 -19.04
N GLU A 64 7.65 -2.25 -18.52
CA GLU A 64 6.55 -2.81 -19.31
C GLU A 64 5.81 -1.73 -20.10
N CYS A 65 5.54 -0.57 -19.49
CA CYS A 65 4.97 0.58 -20.21
C CYS A 65 5.87 1.07 -21.35
N LYS A 66 7.21 1.02 -21.16
CA LYS A 66 8.17 1.39 -22.21
C LYS A 66 8.14 0.45 -23.43
N ARG A 67 7.60 -0.76 -23.30
CA ARG A 67 7.48 -1.69 -24.44
C ARG A 67 6.43 -1.26 -25.45
N THR A 68 5.40 -0.52 -25.02
CA THR A 68 4.31 -0.07 -25.90
C THR A 68 4.56 1.32 -26.46
N VAL A 69 5.15 2.23 -25.67
CA VAL A 69 5.65 3.54 -26.12
C VAL A 69 6.93 3.86 -25.35
N ASP A 70 7.98 4.31 -26.04
CA ASP A 70 9.21 4.81 -25.42
C ASP A 70 9.65 6.11 -26.11
N LYS A 71 9.28 7.26 -25.52
CA LYS A 71 9.58 8.59 -26.06
C LYS A 71 10.08 9.51 -24.95
N GLY A 72 11.37 9.41 -24.65
CA GLY A 72 11.98 10.16 -23.55
C GLY A 72 11.40 9.71 -22.21
N ASP A 73 10.71 10.61 -21.52
CA ASP A 73 10.04 10.31 -20.24
C ASP A 73 8.58 9.87 -20.41
N LEU A 74 8.09 9.76 -21.66
CA LEU A 74 6.75 9.25 -21.95
C LEU A 74 6.80 7.75 -22.26
N ALA A 75 6.08 6.97 -21.44
CA ALA A 75 5.84 5.55 -21.63
C ALA A 75 4.34 5.25 -21.91
N GLY A 76 4.03 4.05 -22.39
CA GLY A 76 2.68 3.64 -22.76
C GLY A 76 1.95 2.91 -21.62
N TYR A 77 1.25 1.83 -21.97
CA TYR A 77 0.52 0.96 -21.05
C TYR A 77 1.18 -0.42 -20.95
N VAL A 78 0.77 -1.20 -19.96
CA VAL A 78 1.25 -2.57 -19.74
C VAL A 78 0.53 -3.53 -20.70
N ASP A 79 1.28 -4.24 -21.54
CA ASP A 79 0.71 -5.30 -22.39
C ASP A 79 0.61 -6.62 -21.63
N SER A 80 -0.57 -7.23 -21.68
CA SER A 80 -0.87 -8.52 -21.05
C SER A 80 -0.23 -9.72 -21.72
N ASN A 81 0.10 -9.64 -23.01
CA ASN A 81 0.63 -10.78 -23.75
C ASN A 81 2.06 -11.08 -23.27
N GLY A 82 2.31 -12.30 -22.78
CA GLY A 82 3.64 -12.73 -22.34
C GLY A 82 4.19 -12.04 -21.08
N ILE A 83 3.33 -11.41 -20.28
CA ILE A 83 3.75 -10.68 -19.08
C ILE A 83 4.33 -11.60 -18.00
N GLU A 84 3.86 -12.84 -17.91
CA GLU A 84 4.34 -13.81 -16.92
C GLU A 84 5.81 -14.16 -17.17
N GLU A 85 6.17 -14.45 -18.43
CA GLU A 85 7.53 -14.75 -18.83
C GLU A 85 8.45 -13.55 -18.58
N ARG A 86 7.99 -12.35 -18.93
CA ARG A 86 8.75 -11.12 -18.70
C ARG A 86 8.94 -10.79 -17.23
N TYR A 87 7.91 -11.00 -16.41
CA TYR A 87 8.00 -10.87 -14.96
C TYR A 87 9.05 -11.83 -14.40
N ASN A 88 8.97 -13.12 -14.75
CA ASN A 88 9.95 -14.10 -14.28
C ASN A 88 11.38 -13.82 -14.79
N ALA A 89 11.52 -13.27 -16.00
CA ALA A 89 12.82 -12.91 -16.57
C ALA A 89 13.41 -11.63 -15.97
N PHE A 90 12.57 -10.72 -15.47
CA PHE A 90 12.99 -9.48 -14.82
C PHE A 90 13.60 -9.72 -13.43
N LEU A 91 13.09 -10.73 -12.72
CA LEU A 91 13.50 -11.04 -11.34
C LEU A 91 14.84 -11.79 -11.29
N ASN A 92 15.77 -11.30 -10.47
CA ASN A 92 17.04 -11.93 -10.16
C ASN A 92 16.89 -12.93 -9.00
N ARG A 93 17.43 -14.14 -9.16
CA ARG A 93 17.35 -15.21 -8.14
C ARG A 93 18.27 -14.99 -6.94
N ASP A 94 19.29 -14.15 -7.11
CA ASP A 94 20.27 -13.85 -6.06
C ASP A 94 19.91 -12.58 -5.26
N ASP A 95 18.84 -11.87 -5.66
CA ASP A 95 18.36 -10.68 -4.96
C ASP A 95 17.18 -11.02 -4.03
N GLU A 96 17.27 -10.62 -2.77
CA GLU A 96 16.27 -10.95 -1.75
C GLU A 96 14.89 -10.34 -2.04
N VAL A 97 14.86 -9.14 -2.62
CA VAL A 97 13.62 -8.42 -2.96
C VAL A 97 12.93 -9.10 -4.13
N ASP A 98 13.69 -9.47 -5.16
CA ASP A 98 13.18 -10.19 -6.32
C ASP A 98 12.70 -11.60 -5.95
N VAL A 99 13.41 -12.29 -5.06
CA VAL A 99 12.97 -13.58 -4.48
C VAL A 99 11.67 -13.40 -3.69
N PHE A 100 11.51 -12.33 -2.93
CA PHE A 100 10.27 -12.04 -2.21
C PHE A 100 9.10 -11.75 -3.15
N LEU A 101 9.30 -10.96 -4.21
CA LEU A 101 8.31 -10.73 -5.26
C LEU A 101 7.87 -12.02 -5.96
N LYS A 102 8.81 -12.93 -6.20
CA LYS A 102 8.50 -14.26 -6.73
C LYS A 102 7.64 -15.06 -5.77
N LYS A 103 7.99 -15.08 -4.48
CA LYS A 103 7.22 -15.78 -3.43
C LYS A 103 5.82 -15.22 -3.25
N ILE A 104 5.59 -13.91 -3.42
CA ILE A 104 4.25 -13.32 -3.39
C ILE A 104 3.36 -13.97 -4.46
N VAL A 105 3.86 -14.06 -5.69
CA VAL A 105 3.10 -14.65 -6.81
C VAL A 105 2.90 -16.15 -6.60
N GLU A 106 3.96 -16.88 -6.22
CA GLU A 106 3.87 -18.33 -5.95
C GLU A 106 2.87 -18.63 -4.82
N TYR A 107 2.94 -17.91 -3.70
CA TYR A 107 2.00 -18.10 -2.59
C TYR A 107 0.56 -17.82 -3.00
N SER A 108 0.35 -16.76 -3.79
CA SER A 108 -0.98 -16.37 -4.26
C SER A 108 -1.60 -17.42 -5.19
N VAL A 109 -0.79 -18.05 -6.03
CA VAL A 109 -1.25 -19.14 -6.91
C VAL A 109 -1.47 -20.42 -6.11
N ASP A 110 -0.46 -20.84 -5.34
CA ASP A 110 -0.43 -22.17 -4.73
C ASP A 110 -1.34 -22.29 -3.50
N HIS A 111 -1.61 -21.18 -2.80
CA HIS A 111 -2.37 -21.18 -1.54
C HIS A 111 -3.65 -20.36 -1.57
N LEU A 112 -3.78 -19.39 -2.48
CA LEU A 112 -4.97 -18.55 -2.60
C LEU A 112 -5.78 -18.83 -3.88
N ASP A 113 -5.33 -19.79 -4.71
CA ASP A 113 -5.98 -20.20 -5.97
C ASP A 113 -6.21 -19.02 -6.94
N LEU A 114 -5.28 -18.05 -6.95
CA LEU A 114 -5.35 -16.88 -7.82
C LEU A 114 -4.72 -17.17 -9.18
N ASP A 115 -5.31 -16.62 -10.24
CA ASP A 115 -4.73 -16.68 -11.58
C ASP A 115 -3.43 -15.86 -11.65
N LYS A 116 -2.33 -16.52 -12.03
CA LYS A 116 -0.99 -15.93 -12.04
C LYS A 116 -0.91 -14.70 -12.94
N LYS A 117 -1.46 -14.79 -14.15
CA LYS A 117 -1.42 -13.71 -15.14
C LYS A 117 -2.21 -12.49 -14.66
N SER A 118 -3.44 -12.72 -14.20
CA SER A 118 -4.33 -11.71 -13.64
C SER A 118 -3.67 -11.00 -12.46
N LEU A 119 -3.06 -11.74 -11.53
CA LEU A 119 -2.35 -11.18 -10.39
C LEU A 119 -1.19 -10.27 -10.83
N ILE A 120 -0.31 -10.76 -11.71
CA ILE A 120 0.84 -9.96 -12.17
C ILE A 120 0.34 -8.69 -12.88
N LEU A 121 -0.73 -8.78 -13.68
CA LEU A 121 -1.31 -7.62 -14.35
C LEU A 121 -1.93 -6.62 -13.38
N GLU A 122 -2.67 -7.10 -12.39
CA GLU A 122 -3.30 -6.25 -11.38
C GLU A 122 -2.23 -5.52 -10.57
N LEU A 123 -1.21 -6.23 -10.08
CA LEU A 123 -0.09 -5.65 -9.34
C LEU A 123 0.68 -4.63 -10.19
N THR A 124 0.96 -4.96 -11.46
CA THR A 124 1.76 -4.09 -12.35
C THR A 124 0.99 -2.84 -12.78
N ASN A 125 -0.30 -2.95 -13.13
CA ASN A 125 -1.10 -1.77 -13.46
C ASN A 125 -1.40 -0.95 -12.19
N GLY A 126 -1.67 -1.62 -11.07
CA GLY A 126 -1.95 -0.98 -9.79
C GLY A 126 -0.78 -0.14 -9.29
N ILE A 127 0.45 -0.65 -9.38
CA ILE A 127 1.64 0.11 -8.96
C ILE A 127 1.88 1.34 -9.84
N ILE A 128 1.61 1.24 -11.14
CA ILE A 128 1.74 2.35 -12.10
C ILE A 128 0.65 3.40 -11.87
N GLY A 129 -0.52 3.00 -11.38
CA GLY A 129 -1.66 3.90 -11.24
C GLY A 129 -2.14 4.42 -12.60
N ASN A 130 -2.00 3.61 -13.65
CA ASN A 130 -2.36 3.99 -15.03
C ASN A 130 -3.85 3.83 -15.34
N ASN A 131 -4.66 3.32 -14.40
CA ASN A 131 -6.09 3.11 -14.56
C ASN A 131 -6.84 3.51 -13.29
N TYR A 132 -8.13 3.81 -13.45
CA TYR A 132 -9.03 3.94 -12.30
C TYR A 132 -9.15 2.59 -11.57
N PRO A 133 -9.31 2.56 -10.24
CA PRO A 133 -9.55 1.33 -9.51
C PRO A 133 -10.87 0.68 -9.97
N VAL A 134 -10.79 -0.56 -10.45
CA VAL A 134 -11.95 -1.35 -10.87
C VAL A 134 -11.83 -2.76 -10.28
N PRO A 135 -12.82 -3.23 -9.49
CA PRO A 135 -13.99 -2.48 -9.04
C PRO A 135 -13.59 -1.34 -8.08
N SER A 136 -14.47 -0.35 -7.93
CA SER A 136 -14.16 0.89 -7.17
C SER A 136 -13.89 0.64 -5.68
N ARG A 137 -14.40 -0.47 -5.13
CA ARG A 137 -14.27 -0.82 -3.71
C ARG A 137 -12.87 -1.33 -3.37
N CYS A 138 -12.36 -2.30 -4.12
CA CYS A 138 -11.06 -2.92 -3.93
C CYS A 138 -10.72 -3.73 -5.19
N LEU A 139 -9.45 -3.83 -5.57
CA LEU A 139 -9.04 -4.68 -6.68
C LEU A 139 -9.23 -6.16 -6.31
N GLU A 140 -9.55 -7.00 -7.29
CA GLU A 140 -10.04 -8.36 -7.05
C GLU A 140 -8.99 -9.25 -6.38
N ASN A 141 -7.79 -9.39 -6.95
CA ASN A 141 -6.74 -10.23 -6.35
C ASN A 141 -6.24 -9.65 -5.02
N THR A 142 -6.09 -8.33 -4.96
CA THR A 142 -5.67 -7.58 -3.77
C THR A 142 -6.64 -7.81 -2.61
N GLU A 143 -7.94 -7.82 -2.87
CA GLU A 143 -8.95 -8.11 -1.86
C GLU A 143 -8.80 -9.53 -1.28
N HIS A 144 -8.58 -10.54 -2.13
CA HIS A 144 -8.38 -11.91 -1.68
C HIS A 144 -7.14 -12.03 -0.79
N ILE A 145 -6.03 -11.39 -1.18
CA ILE A 145 -4.78 -11.36 -0.40
C ILE A 145 -5.00 -10.68 0.96
N ILE A 146 -5.65 -9.51 0.97
CA ILE A 146 -5.93 -8.78 2.23
C ILE A 146 -6.86 -9.60 3.14
N ASN A 147 -7.90 -10.23 2.59
CA ASN A 147 -8.82 -11.05 3.35
C ASN A 147 -8.10 -12.25 3.99
N ALA A 148 -7.26 -12.95 3.24
CA ALA A 148 -6.46 -14.06 3.77
C ALA A 148 -5.51 -13.61 4.89
N PHE A 149 -4.86 -12.46 4.74
CA PHE A 149 -4.02 -11.88 5.79
C PHE A 149 -4.83 -11.50 7.04
N LEU A 150 -5.98 -10.83 6.88
CA LEU A 150 -6.82 -10.46 8.01
C LEU A 150 -7.36 -11.69 8.72
N GLN A 151 -7.74 -12.74 7.99
CA GLN A 151 -8.20 -13.98 8.58
C GLN A 151 -7.11 -14.65 9.42
N SER A 152 -5.87 -14.70 8.92
CA SER A 152 -4.76 -15.31 9.67
C SER A 152 -4.37 -14.54 10.93
N ILE A 153 -4.51 -13.21 10.92
CA ILE A 153 -4.19 -12.38 12.08
C ILE A 153 -5.34 -12.32 13.11
N LEU A 154 -6.60 -12.33 12.66
CA LEU A 154 -7.76 -12.16 13.53
C LEU A 154 -8.32 -13.48 14.07
N TYR A 155 -8.11 -14.58 13.34
CA TYR A 155 -8.68 -15.90 13.68
C TYR A 155 -7.66 -17.04 13.66
N GLY A 156 -6.39 -16.75 13.36
CA GLY A 156 -5.29 -17.72 13.40
C GLY A 156 -4.63 -17.87 14.77
#